data_AF-A0A3A6V2L5-F1
#
_entry.id   AF-A0A3A6V2L5-F1
#
_cell.length_a   1.000
_cell.length_b   1.000
_cell.length_c   1.000
_cell.angle_alpha   90.00
_cell.angle_beta   90.00
_cell.angle_gamma   90.00
#
_symmetry.space_group_name_H-M   'P 1'
#
loop_
_entity.id
_entity.type
_entity.pdbx_description
1 polymer ?
#
loop_
_entity_poly.entity_id
_entity_poly.type
_entity_poly.pdbx_seq_one_letter_code
_entity_poly.pdbx_strand_id
1 'polypeptide(L)' 'METLYQILGLIGAGLIIFILYRFIKGSPEQFSKENISKSFMTMGVLGLILIGFIALLVLMLRNT' A
#
# COMPACT_ATOMS: atom_id res chain seq x y z
N MET A 1 -2.45 23.38 21.32
CA MET A 1 -2.58 22.95 19.90
C MET A 1 -1.79 21.67 19.65
N GLU A 2 -0.49 21.61 19.94
CA GLU A 2 0.34 20.39 19.78
C GLU A 2 -0.18 19.13 20.51
N THR A 3 -0.53 19.25 21.79
CA THR A 3 -1.00 18.12 22.60
C THR A 3 -2.30 17.51 22.10
N LEU A 4 -3.20 18.33 21.55
CA LEU A 4 -4.48 17.88 20.99
C LEU A 4 -4.25 17.04 19.71
N TYR A 5 -3.35 17.48 18.83
CA TYR A 5 -2.97 16.71 17.64
C TYR A 5 -2.24 15.41 17.98
N GLN A 6 -1.38 15.40 18.98
CA GLN A 6 -0.70 14.18 19.44
C GLN A 6 -1.69 13.15 19.99
N ILE A 7 -2.68 13.60 20.79
CA ILE A 7 -3.73 12.73 21.32
C ILE A 7 -4.61 12.19 20.19
N LEU A 8 -5.04 13.04 19.25
CA LEU A 8 -5.81 12.62 18.09
C LEU A 8 -5.02 11.66 17.18
N GLY A 9 -3.71 11.89 17.02
CA GLY A 9 -2.81 11.00 16.30
C GLY A 9 -2.69 9.64 16.97
N LEU A 10 -2.60 9.59 18.30
CA LEU A 10 -2.55 8.34 19.06
C LEU A 10 -3.87 7.56 18.97
N ILE A 11 -5.00 8.25 19.10
CA ILE A 11 -6.33 7.65 18.94
C ILE A 11 -6.52 7.15 17.51
N GLY A 12 -6.11 7.94 16.52
CA GLY A 12 -6.16 7.56 15.10
C GLY A 12 -5.31 6.32 14.82
N ALA A 13 -4.08 6.27 15.32
CA ALA A 13 -3.22 5.10 15.20
C ALA A 13 -3.85 3.86 15.87
N GLY A 14 -4.43 4.02 17.05
CA GLY A 14 -5.15 2.95 17.76
C GLY A 14 -6.35 2.42 16.96
N LEU A 15 -7.14 3.32 16.37
CA LEU A 15 -8.27 2.96 15.51
C LEU A 15 -7.83 2.24 14.24
N ILE A 16 -6.74 2.69 13.60
CA ILE A 16 -6.18 2.02 12.42
C ILE A 16 -5.81 0.57 12.76
N ILE A 17 -5.07 0.37 13.85
CA ILE A 17 -4.68 -0.98 14.29
C ILE A 17 -5.91 -1.84 14.62
N PHE A 18 -6.91 -1.27 15.30
CA PHE A 18 -8.15 -1.97 15.62
C PHE A 18 -8.92 -2.41 14.37
N ILE A 19 -9.05 -1.52 13.38
CA ILE A 19 -9.71 -1.83 12.10
C ILE A 19 -8.92 -2.90 11.35
N LEU A 20 -7.59 -2.78 11.30
CA LEU A 20 -6.72 -3.77 10.65
C LEU A 20 -6.91 -5.15 11.28
N TYR A 21 -6.87 -5.23 12.61
CA TYR A 21 -7.08 -6.48 13.34
C TYR A 21 -8.45 -7.08 13.04
N ARG A 22 -9.51 -6.27 13.08
CA ARG A 22 -10.88 -6.72 12.78
C ARG A 22 -11.01 -7.21 11.34
N PHE A 23 -10.39 -6.52 10.39
CA PHE A 23 -10.43 -6.87 8.97
C PHE A 23 -9.70 -8.20 8.69
N ILE A 24 -8.47 -8.34 9.19
CA ILE A 24 -7.68 -9.57 9.04
C ILE A 24 -8.41 -10.75 9.68
N LYS A 25 -9.01 -10.56 10.86
CA LYS A 25 -9.75 -11.62 11.56
C LYS A 25 -11.06 -12.00 10.86
N GLY A 26 -11.71 -11.07 10.15
CA GLY A 26 -12.92 -11.34 9.39
C GLY A 26 -12.70 -12.19 8.12
N SER A 27 -11.49 -12.17 7.56
CA SER A 27 -11.13 -12.94 6.37
C SER A 27 -9.64 -13.34 6.37
N PRO A 28 -9.22 -14.21 7.30
CA PRO A 28 -7.80 -14.54 7.49
C PRO A 28 -7.18 -15.24 6.28
N GLU A 29 -7.98 -15.94 5.47
CA GLU A 29 -7.54 -16.61 4.25
C GLU A 29 -6.99 -15.61 3.22
N GLN A 30 -7.55 -14.40 3.13
CA GLN A 30 -7.07 -13.37 2.21
C GLN A 30 -5.63 -12.91 2.54
N PHE A 31 -5.25 -12.99 3.82
CA PHE A 31 -3.91 -12.67 4.30
C PHE A 31 -3.02 -13.91 4.45
N SER A 32 -3.40 -15.04 3.84
CA SER A 32 -2.54 -16.22 3.79
C SER A 32 -1.24 -15.92 3.05
N LYS A 33 -0.17 -16.64 3.41
CA LYS A 33 1.14 -16.50 2.76
C LYS A 33 1.05 -16.66 1.23
N GLU A 34 0.19 -17.56 0.78
CA GLU A 34 -0.04 -17.81 -0.65
C GLU A 34 -0.67 -16.59 -1.34
N ASN A 35 -1.73 -16.03 -0.77
CA ASN A 35 -2.43 -14.88 -1.34
C ASN A 35 -1.58 -13.61 -1.30
N ILE A 36 -0.81 -13.40 -0.21
CA ILE A 36 0.16 -12.31 -0.11
C ILE A 36 1.24 -12.45 -1.20
N SER A 37 1.78 -13.65 -1.40
CA SER A 37 2.81 -13.89 -2.42
C SER A 37 2.28 -13.67 -3.84
N LYS A 38 1.06 -14.15 -4.15
CA LYS A 38 0.39 -13.92 -5.44
C LYS A 38 0.12 -12.43 -5.68
N SER A 39 -0.35 -11.72 -4.67
CA SER A 39 -0.61 -10.27 -4.72
C SER A 39 0.68 -9.48 -4.97
N PHE A 40 1.74 -9.79 -4.23
CA PHE A 40 3.05 -9.16 -4.40
C PHE A 40 3.61 -9.36 -5.80
N MET A 41 3.54 -10.57 -6.34
CA MET A 41 3.99 -10.86 -7.71
C MET A 41 3.19 -10.05 -8.75
N THR A 42 1.86 -10.03 -8.61
CA THR A 42 0.98 -9.30 -9.54
C THR A 42 1.24 -7.80 -9.49
N MET A 43 1.26 -7.21 -8.29
CA MET A 43 1.54 -5.78 -8.10
C MET A 43 2.96 -5.41 -8.53
N GLY A 44 3.95 -6.28 -8.26
CA GLY A 44 5.33 -6.09 -8.67
C GLY A 44 5.50 -6.05 -10.18
N VAL A 45 4.89 -7.00 -10.90
CA VAL A 45 4.91 -7.02 -12.37
C VAL A 45 4.23 -5.76 -12.95
N LEU A 46 3.05 -5.40 -12.44
CA LEU A 46 2.36 -4.18 -12.86
C LEU A 46 3.20 -2.92 -12.59
N GLY A 47 3.87 -2.86 -11.44
CA GLY A 47 4.78 -1.78 -11.08
C GLY A 47 5.98 -1.67 -12.02
N LEU A 48 6.61 -2.79 -12.37
CA LEU A 48 7.73 -2.80 -13.32
C LEU A 48 7.31 -2.34 -14.72
N ILE A 49 6.13 -2.77 -15.19
CA ILE A 49 5.57 -2.31 -16.47
C ILE A 49 5.37 -0.79 -16.43
N LEU A 50 4.79 -0.27 -15.35
CA LEU A 50 4.55 1.17 -15.20
C LEU A 50 5.87 1.95 -15.17
N ILE A 51 6.89 1.46 -14.47
CA ILE A 51 8.23 2.09 -14.47
C ILE A 51 8.80 2.13 -15.88
N GLY A 52 8.74 1.02 -16.63
CA GLY A 52 9.19 0.98 -18.02
C GLY A 52 8.44 1.98 -18.91
N PHE A 53 7.12 2.07 -18.74
CA PHE A 53 6.29 3.03 -19.45
C PHE A 53 6.67 4.48 -19.16
N ILE A 54 6.83 4.85 -17.88
CA ILE A 54 7.28 6.20 -17.49
C ILE A 54 8.68 6.49 -18.03
N ALA A 55 9.60 5.54 -17.98
CA ALA A 55 10.95 5.71 -18.53
C ALA A 55 10.91 6.01 -20.03
N LEU A 56 10.04 5.34 -20.79
CA LEU A 56 9.83 5.63 -22.22
C LEU A 56 9.27 7.05 -22.44
N LEU A 57 8.27 7.46 -21.66
CA LEU A 57 7.71 8.82 -21.74
C LEU A 57 8.78 9.89 -21.49
N VAL A 58 9.63 9.70 -20.49
CA VAL A 58 10.74 10.61 -20.18
C VAL A 58 11.73 10.68 -21.34
N LEU A 59 12.04 9.54 -21.97
CA LEU A 59 12.98 9.48 -23.09
C LEU A 59 12.42 10.18 -24.34
N MET A 60 11.14 9.99 -24.64
CA MET A 60 10.46 10.72 -25.73
C MET A 60 10.45 12.21 -25.45
N LEU A 61 10.05 12.63 -24.25
CA LEU A 61 10.02 14.04 -23.86
C LEU A 61 11.40 14.70 -23.93
N ARG A 62 12.47 13.95 -23.62
CA ARG A 62 13.85 14.45 -23.70
C ARG A 62 14.34 14.65 -25.14
N ASN A 63 13.81 13.88 -26.08
CA ASN A 63 14.28 13.86 -27.48
C ASN A 63 13.43 14.73 -28.43
N THR A 64 12.31 15.29 -27.95
CA THR A 64 11.55 16.39 -28.59
C THR A 64 12.00 17.74 -28.05
#